data_AF-A0A2V7PIS7-F1
#
_entry.id   AF-A0A2V7PIS7-F1
#
_cell.length_a   1.000
_cell.length_b   1.000
_cell.length_c   1.000
_cell.angle_alpha   90.00
_cell.angle_beta   90.00
_cell.angle_gamma   90.00
#
_symmetry.space_group_name_H-M   'P 1'
#
loop_
_entity.id
_entity.type
_entity.pdbx_description
1 polymer ?
#
loop_
_entity_poly.entity_id
_entity_poly.type
_entity_poly.pdbx_seq_one_letter_code
_entity_poly.pdbx_strand_id
1 'polypeptide(L)'
;MSAAPADYRPKSPAAKKRARANGPLTVELEATPDILGSLKRPKRIIVVGFALETGNGLANARSKMQNKALDFVILNDATEPGAGFEVTTNRVTILGRNGTQVDLPLLPKRDVAERILDVVEEAL
;
A
#
# COMPACT_ATOMS: atom_id res chain seq x y z
N MET A 1 6.16 2.49 3.79
CA MET A 1 6.25 1.74 2.53
C MET A 1 5.09 2.14 1.62
N SER A 2 5.34 3.08 0.70
CA SER A 2 4.37 3.60 -0.27
C SER A 2 4.49 2.99 -1.67
N ALA A 3 5.55 2.21 -1.91
CA ALA A 3 5.68 1.44 -3.13
C ALA A 3 4.50 0.47 -3.28
N ALA A 4 4.26 0.02 -4.52
CA ALA A 4 3.35 -1.07 -4.84
C ALA A 4 4.17 -2.32 -5.24
N PRO A 5 4.69 -3.11 -4.27
CA PRO A 5 5.36 -4.37 -4.58
C PRO A 5 4.38 -5.33 -5.26
N ALA A 6 4.86 -6.06 -6.26
CA ALA A 6 4.07 -7.12 -6.87
C ALA A 6 3.92 -8.29 -5.89
N ASP A 7 2.70 -8.77 -5.69
CA ASP A 7 2.41 -9.95 -4.85
C ASP A 7 2.90 -11.26 -5.48
N TYR A 8 3.17 -11.25 -6.79
CA TYR A 8 3.61 -12.41 -7.56
C TYR A 8 4.76 -12.06 -8.50
N ARG A 9 5.61 -13.05 -8.77
CA ARG A 9 6.69 -12.98 -9.77
C ARG A 9 6.61 -14.17 -10.73
N PRO A 10 7.17 -14.08 -11.95
CA PRO A 10 7.32 -15.23 -12.83
C PRO A 10 8.11 -16.35 -12.13
N LYS A 11 7.53 -17.55 -12.08
CA LYS A 11 8.18 -18.74 -11.51
C LYS A 11 9.42 -19.17 -12.28
N SER A 12 9.45 -18.89 -13.58
CA SER A 12 10.57 -19.23 -14.46
C SER A 12 10.87 -18.05 -15.40
N PRO A 13 11.63 -17.03 -14.94
CA PRO A 13 11.98 -15.88 -15.75
C PRO A 13 12.93 -16.27 -16.89
N ALA A 14 12.67 -15.76 -18.10
CA ALA A 14 13.52 -16.02 -19.26
C ALA A 14 14.75 -15.10 -19.27
N ALA A 15 15.93 -15.64 -19.54
CA ALA A 15 17.17 -14.86 -19.64
C ALA A 15 17.23 -13.94 -20.89
N LYS A 16 16.36 -14.18 -21.88
CA LYS A 16 16.26 -13.42 -23.13
C LYS A 16 14.78 -13.17 -23.47
N LYS A 17 14.53 -12.17 -24.32
CA LYS A 17 13.20 -11.89 -24.86
C LYS A 17 12.62 -13.16 -25.50
N ARG A 18 11.43 -13.56 -25.06
CA ARG A 18 10.68 -14.66 -25.70
C ARG A 18 10.21 -14.21 -27.08
N ALA A 19 10.50 -14.98 -28.11
CA ALA A 19 9.97 -14.73 -29.44
C ALA A 19 8.44 -14.90 -29.43
N ARG A 20 7.77 -14.21 -30.36
CA ARG A 20 6.33 -14.41 -30.58
C ARG A 20 6.12 -15.86 -31.04
N ALA A 21 5.20 -16.56 -30.39
CA ALA A 21 4.75 -17.89 -30.79
C ALA A 21 3.31 -17.80 -31.31
N ASN A 22 2.94 -18.73 -32.20
CA ASN A 22 1.53 -18.92 -32.56
C ASN A 22 0.82 -19.69 -31.44
N GLY A 23 -0.37 -19.23 -31.05
CA GLY A 23 -1.17 -19.85 -29.98
C GLY A 23 -1.10 -19.09 -28.63
N PRO A 24 -1.78 -19.63 -27.59
CA PRO A 24 -1.88 -18.98 -26.29
C PRO A 24 -0.55 -18.95 -25.55
N LEU A 25 -0.35 -17.88 -24.76
CA LEU A 25 0.80 -17.73 -23.88
C LEU A 25 0.37 -17.95 -22.43
N THR A 26 1.03 -18.88 -21.74
CA THR A 26 0.89 -19.07 -20.29
C THR A 26 2.11 -18.52 -19.57
N VAL A 27 1.87 -17.82 -18.46
CA VAL A 27 2.89 -17.35 -17.52
C VAL A 27 2.57 -17.92 -16.15
N GLU A 28 3.35 -18.89 -15.68
CA GLU A 28 3.26 -19.35 -14.30
C GLU A 28 3.87 -18.31 -13.36
N LEU A 29 3.10 -17.96 -12.33
CA LEU A 29 3.48 -17.02 -11.29
C LEU A 29 3.59 -17.74 -9.94
N GLU A 30 4.50 -17.26 -9.09
CA GLU A 30 4.63 -17.67 -7.69
C GLU A 30 4.62 -16.45 -6.78
N ALA A 31 4.16 -16.62 -5.54
CA ALA A 31 4.06 -15.52 -4.58
C ALA A 31 5.44 -14.91 -4.27
N THR A 32 5.51 -13.59 -4.13
CA THR A 32 6.72 -12.91 -3.67
C THR A 32 6.87 -12.98 -2.16
N PRO A 33 8.10 -12.88 -1.63
CA PRO A 33 8.30 -12.74 -0.19
C PRO A 33 7.60 -11.49 0.34
N ASP A 34 6.99 -11.62 1.52
CA ASP A 34 6.38 -10.52 2.23
C ASP A 34 7.43 -9.55 2.79
N ILE A 35 7.77 -8.53 2.00
CA ILE A 35 8.79 -7.54 2.36
C ILE A 35 8.47 -6.90 3.72
N LEU A 36 7.24 -6.41 3.88
CA LEU A 36 6.84 -5.63 5.05
C LEU A 36 6.72 -6.51 6.31
N GLY A 37 6.17 -7.72 6.18
CA GLY A 37 6.10 -8.68 7.29
C GLY A 37 7.45 -9.31 7.66
N SER A 38 8.42 -9.31 6.75
CA SER A 38 9.78 -9.82 7.03
C SER A 38 10.68 -8.84 7.80
N LEU A 39 10.25 -7.59 7.98
CA LEU A 39 11.06 -6.57 8.64
C LEU A 39 11.30 -6.90 10.12
N LYS A 40 12.57 -7.08 10.51
CA LYS A 40 12.98 -7.09 11.92
C LYS A 40 12.91 -5.66 12.46
N ARG A 41 11.83 -5.33 13.15
CA ARG A 41 11.52 -3.98 13.58
C ARG A 41 12.42 -3.51 14.73
N PRO A 42 13.27 -2.47 14.55
CA PRO A 42 14.01 -1.85 15.64
C PRO A 42 13.05 -1.08 16.55
N LYS A 43 13.35 -0.98 17.85
CA LYS A 43 12.47 -0.37 18.87
C LYS A 43 12.08 1.10 18.62
N ARG A 44 12.77 1.81 17.71
CA ARG A 44 12.60 3.26 17.46
C ARG A 44 12.13 3.61 16.06
N ILE A 45 11.53 2.65 15.34
CA ILE A 45 11.02 2.90 13.99
C ILE A 45 9.49 2.87 14.00
N ILE A 46 8.90 3.96 13.51
CA ILE A 46 7.50 4.05 13.11
C ILE A 46 7.38 3.46 11.70
N VAL A 47 6.50 2.47 11.54
CA VAL A 47 6.27 1.76 10.29
C VAL A 47 4.89 2.16 9.75
N VAL A 48 4.92 2.93 8.67
CA VAL A 48 3.72 3.36 7.93
C VAL A 48 3.56 2.50 6.68
N GLY A 49 2.40 1.87 6.50
CA GLY A 49 2.04 1.15 5.28
C GLY A 49 0.98 1.89 4.47
N PHE A 50 0.94 1.66 3.16
CA PHE A 50 -0.17 2.10 2.31
C PHE A 50 -1.04 0.90 1.93
N ALA A 51 -2.34 1.15 1.83
CA ALA A 51 -3.35 0.19 1.41
C ALA A 51 -4.25 0.86 0.39
N LEU A 52 -4.14 0.43 -0.86
CA LEU A 52 -5.09 0.75 -1.90
C LEU A 52 -6.13 -0.37 -1.92
N GLU A 53 -7.37 -0.07 -1.54
CA GLU A 53 -8.43 -1.07 -1.44
C GLU A 53 -9.68 -0.60 -2.18
N THR A 54 -10.49 -1.54 -2.64
CA THR A 54 -11.80 -1.27 -3.21
C THR A 54 -12.87 -1.92 -2.33
N GLY A 55 -13.91 -1.19 -1.94
CA GLY A 55 -15.01 -1.75 -1.13
C GLY A 55 -14.69 -1.76 0.38
N ASN A 56 -14.50 -2.94 0.99
CA ASN A 56 -14.33 -3.08 2.46
C ASN A 56 -12.93 -2.66 2.97
N GLY A 57 -12.46 -1.48 2.55
CA GLY A 57 -11.10 -1.01 2.76
C GLY A 57 -10.70 -0.84 4.22
N LEU A 58 -11.62 -0.42 5.10
CA LEU A 58 -11.33 -0.23 6.52
C LEU A 58 -11.00 -1.55 7.24
N ALA A 59 -11.77 -2.62 6.99
CA ALA A 59 -11.51 -3.92 7.59
C ALA A 59 -10.18 -4.52 7.09
N ASN A 60 -9.93 -4.43 5.78
CA ASN A 60 -8.69 -4.91 5.17
C ASN A 60 -7.47 -4.13 5.70
N ALA A 61 -7.57 -2.80 5.78
CA ALA A 61 -6.51 -1.96 6.32
C ALA A 61 -6.19 -2.25 7.79
N ARG A 62 -7.21 -2.47 8.62
CA ARG A 62 -7.03 -2.88 10.03
C ARG A 62 -6.37 -4.25 10.13
N SER A 63 -6.80 -5.23 9.33
CA SER A 63 -6.19 -6.56 9.27
C SER A 63 -4.72 -6.48 8.81
N LYS A 64 -4.43 -5.69 7.77
CA LYS A 64 -3.06 -5.45 7.28
C LYS A 64 -2.17 -4.81 8.35
N MET A 65 -2.69 -3.83 9.09
CA MET A 65 -1.97 -3.18 10.18
C MET A 65 -1.55 -4.19 11.25
N GLN A 66 -2.47 -5.06 11.67
CA GLN A 66 -2.22 -6.09 12.67
C GLN A 66 -1.22 -7.13 12.16
N ASN A 67 -1.47 -7.72 10.99
CA ASN A 67 -0.66 -8.80 10.42
C ASN A 67 0.78 -8.37 10.11
N LYS A 68 0.98 -7.12 9.70
CA LYS A 68 2.30 -6.57 9.34
C LYS A 68 2.92 -5.73 10.44
N ALA A 69 2.32 -5.70 11.64
CA ALA A 69 2.76 -4.91 12.78
C ALA A 69 3.10 -3.45 12.41
N LEU A 70 2.19 -2.79 11.70
CA LEU A 70 2.29 -1.37 11.32
C LEU A 70 1.80 -0.47 12.45
N ASP A 71 2.37 0.73 12.55
CA ASP A 71 1.89 1.77 13.46
C ASP A 71 0.79 2.58 12.80
N PHE A 72 0.95 2.83 11.50
CA PHE A 72 -0.04 3.52 10.68
C PHE A 72 -0.31 2.79 9.37
N VAL A 73 -1.55 2.88 8.90
CA VAL A 73 -1.96 2.49 7.54
C VAL A 73 -2.68 3.66 6.89
N ILE A 74 -2.19 4.06 5.72
CA ILE A 74 -2.84 5.05 4.87
C ILE A 74 -3.71 4.29 3.89
N LEU A 75 -5.02 4.36 4.10
CA LEU A 75 -6.03 3.73 3.27
C LEU A 75 -6.52 4.72 2.22
N ASN A 76 -6.59 4.30 0.95
CA ASN A 76 -7.26 5.05 -0.10
C ASN A 76 -7.99 4.10 -1.06
N ASP A 77 -9.04 4.61 -1.72
CA ASP A 77 -9.79 3.89 -2.76
C ASP A 77 -9.54 4.59 -4.11
N ALA A 78 -9.05 3.85 -5.11
CA ALA A 78 -8.77 4.39 -6.45
C ALA A 78 -10.02 4.43 -7.35
N THR A 79 -11.14 3.87 -6.89
CA THR A 79 -12.44 3.96 -7.60
C THR A 79 -13.21 5.23 -7.25
N GLU A 80 -12.78 5.95 -6.21
CA GLU A 80 -13.40 7.21 -5.81
C GLU A 80 -13.07 8.33 -6.81
N PRO A 81 -14.08 9.03 -7.37
CA PRO A 81 -13.85 10.10 -8.34
C PRO A 81 -12.91 11.18 -7.81
N GLY A 82 -11.84 11.44 -8.55
CA GLY A 82 -10.82 12.43 -8.18
C GLY A 82 -9.77 11.93 -7.19
N ALA A 83 -9.84 10.68 -6.71
CA ALA A 83 -8.82 10.08 -5.85
C ALA A 83 -8.01 8.99 -6.58
N GLY A 84 -6.79 8.71 -6.11
CA GLY A 84 -5.95 7.65 -6.65
C GLY A 84 -5.06 8.04 -7.85
N PHE A 85 -5.16 7.29 -8.94
CA PHE A 85 -4.22 7.36 -10.06
C PHE A 85 -4.59 8.42 -11.10
N GLU A 86 -3.61 8.88 -11.87
CA GLU A 86 -3.78 9.82 -13.00
C GLU A 86 -4.46 11.17 -12.67
N VAL A 87 -4.58 11.50 -11.38
CA VAL A 87 -5.10 12.77 -10.85
C VAL A 87 -4.09 13.42 -9.90
N THR A 88 -4.28 14.70 -9.55
CA THR A 88 -3.39 15.42 -8.62
C THR A 88 -3.86 15.41 -7.17
N THR A 89 -5.07 14.92 -6.92
CA THR A 89 -5.73 14.87 -5.62
C THR A 89 -5.80 13.44 -5.08
N ASN A 90 -6.07 13.31 -3.78
CA ASN A 90 -6.38 12.03 -3.16
C ASN A 90 -7.28 12.24 -1.95
N ARG A 91 -8.03 11.21 -1.59
CA ARG A 91 -8.78 11.13 -0.35
C ARG A 91 -8.29 9.90 0.39
N VAL A 92 -7.90 10.07 1.65
CA VAL A 92 -7.31 8.99 2.43
C VAL A 92 -7.87 8.95 3.84
N THR A 93 -7.90 7.76 4.41
CA THR A 93 -8.11 7.56 5.85
C THR A 93 -6.80 7.10 6.47
N ILE A 94 -6.32 7.82 7.47
CA ILE A 94 -5.14 7.46 8.25
C ILE A 94 -5.61 6.66 9.46
N LEU A 95 -5.19 5.41 9.55
CA LEU A 95 -5.46 4.54 10.69
C LEU A 95 -4.19 4.39 11.52
N GLY A 96 -4.31 4.52 12.84
CA GLY A 96 -3.23 4.29 13.80
C GLY A 96 -3.51 3.09 14.72
N ARG A 97 -2.45 2.43 15.19
CA ARG A 97 -2.56 1.26 16.08
C ARG A 97 -3.23 1.57 17.42
N ASN A 98 -3.10 2.79 17.91
CA ASN A 98 -3.75 3.30 19.13
C ASN A 98 -5.26 3.58 18.96
N GLY A 99 -5.83 3.29 17.79
CA GLY A 99 -7.23 3.57 17.48
C GLY A 99 -7.46 4.91 16.78
N THR A 100 -6.40 5.70 16.54
CA THR A 100 -6.48 6.91 15.71
C THR A 100 -7.11 6.59 14.35
N GLN A 101 -8.08 7.40 13.96
CA GLN A 101 -8.68 7.37 12.64
C GLN A 101 -8.89 8.82 12.18
N VAL A 102 -8.19 9.23 11.13
CA VAL A 102 -8.28 10.58 10.56
C VAL A 102 -8.75 10.45 9.12
N ASP A 103 -9.98 10.87 8.86
CA ASP A 103 -10.53 10.93 7.52
C ASP A 103 -10.16 12.29 6.89
N LEU A 104 -9.33 12.25 5.85
CA LEU A 104 -9.01 13.44 5.08
C LEU A 104 -10.05 13.64 3.98
N PRO A 105 -10.48 14.88 3.70
CA PRO A 105 -11.29 15.17 2.52
C PRO A 105 -10.45 14.97 1.25
N LEU A 106 -11.08 15.17 0.09
CA LEU A 106 -10.34 15.22 -1.17
C LEU A 106 -9.38 16.42 -1.14
N LEU A 107 -8.08 16.14 -1.17
CA LEU A 107 -7.02 17.13 -1.04
C LEU A 107 -5.97 16.96 -2.15
N PRO A 108 -5.20 18.00 -2.50
CA PRO A 108 -3.97 17.84 -3.26
C PRO A 108 -3.07 16.77 -2.63
N LYS A 109 -2.42 15.94 -3.45
CA LYS A 109 -1.52 14.88 -2.97
C LYS A 109 -0.38 15.41 -2.09
N ARG A 110 0.04 16.67 -2.31
CA ARG A 110 1.04 17.34 -1.48
C ARG A 110 0.51 17.54 -0.05
N ASP A 111 -0.71 18.05 0.07
CA ASP A 111 -1.35 18.31 1.36
C ASP A 111 -1.63 16.99 2.10
N VAL A 112 -2.06 15.95 1.38
CA VAL A 112 -2.18 14.60 1.95
C VAL A 112 -0.85 14.12 2.54
N ALA A 113 0.27 14.35 1.84
CA ALA A 113 1.58 13.95 2.32
C ALA A 113 1.99 14.70 3.60
N GLU A 114 1.72 16.01 3.68
CA GLU A 114 1.95 16.81 4.90
C GLU A 114 1.12 16.27 6.07
N ARG A 115 -0.18 16.02 5.86
CA ARG A 115 -1.05 15.48 6.93
C ARG A 115 -0.62 14.09 7.42
N ILE A 116 -0.03 13.27 6.56
CA ILE A 116 0.55 11.99 6.96
C ILE A 116 1.79 12.22 7.84
N LEU A 117 2.64 13.19 7.49
CA LEU A 117 3.82 13.52 8.27
C LEU A 117 3.47 14.11 9.63
N ASP A 118 2.47 15.00 9.71
CA ASP A 118 1.97 15.56 10.98
C ASP A 118 1.60 14.43 11.97
N VAL A 119 0.82 13.45 11.52
CA VAL A 119 0.38 12.31 12.36
C VAL A 119 1.56 11.42 12.78
N VAL A 120 2.57 11.28 11.92
CA VAL A 120 3.79 10.52 12.25
C VAL A 120 4.64 11.28 13.26
N GLU A 121 4.76 12.61 13.12
CA GLU A 121 5.52 13.48 14.02
C GLU A 121 4.91 13.50 15.42
N GLU A 122 3.59 13.60 15.53
CA GLU A 122 2.87 13.53 16.82
C GLU A 122 3.08 12.21 17.58
N ALA A 123 3.51 11.15 16.87
CA ALA A 123 3.71 9.82 17.43
C ALA A 123 5.18 9.48 17.75
N LEU A 124 6.12 10.41 17.50
CA LEU A 124 7.53 10.30 17.88
C LEU A 124 7.74 10.49 19.40
#